data_AF-A0AAP6VMI9-F1
#
_entry.id   AF-A0AAP6VMI9-F1
#
_cell.length_a   1.000
_cell.length_b   1.000
_cell.length_c   1.000
_cell.angle_alpha   90.00
_cell.angle_beta   90.00
_cell.angle_gamma   90.00
#
_symmetry.space_group_name_H-M   'P 1'
#
loop_
_entity.id
_entity.type
_entity.pdbx_description
1 polymer ?
#
loop_
_entity_poly.entity_id
_entity_poly.type
_entity_poly.pdbx_seq_one_letter_code
_entity_poly.pdbx_strand_id
1 'polypeptide(L)' 'MKQQTLKRRANLLYRLRKHGITADTKQRVIFIPYGESPWKFPQVGRLSREFYFNIQFIIT' A
#
# COMPACT_ATOMS: atom_id res chain seq x y z
N MET A 1 -18.49 -1.79 -4.83
CA MET A 1 -17.72 -1.95 -3.56
C MET A 1 -18.55 -1.41 -2.41
N LYS A 2 -18.71 -2.15 -1.31
CA LYS A 2 -19.44 -1.66 -0.12
C LYS A 2 -18.70 -0.45 0.51
N GLN A 3 -19.43 0.53 1.05
CA GLN A 3 -18.85 1.74 1.68
C GLN A 3 -17.80 1.44 2.75
N GLN A 4 -18.02 0.37 3.53
CA GLN A 4 -17.11 -0.06 4.59
C GLN A 4 -15.74 -0.50 4.05
N THR A 5 -15.71 -1.09 2.86
CA THR A 5 -14.48 -1.50 2.18
C THR A 5 -13.64 -0.30 1.74
N LEU A 6 -14.28 0.81 1.34
CA LEU A 6 -13.60 2.05 0.96
C LEU A 6 -12.96 2.75 2.17
N LYS A 7 -13.67 2.83 3.30
CA LYS A 7 -13.11 3.38 4.55
C LYS A 7 -11.88 2.58 5.02
N ARG A 8 -11.96 1.25 4.95
CA ARG A 8 -10.83 0.37 5.30
C ARG A 8 -9.62 0.61 4.38
N ARG A 9 -9.84 0.68 3.06
CA ARG A 9 -8.76 0.98 2.09
C ARG A 9 -8.09 2.32 2.39
N ALA A 10 -8.89 3.36 2.64
CA ALA A 10 -8.39 4.69 2.96
C ALA A 10 -7.54 4.69 4.24
N ASN A 11 -7.98 3.98 5.29
CA ASN A 11 -7.21 3.85 6.53
C ASN A 11 -5.87 3.11 6.32
N LEU A 12 -5.87 2.03 5.54
CA LEU A 12 -4.62 1.32 5.22
C LEU A 12 -3.63 2.22 4.48
N LEU A 13 -4.09 2.97 3.48
CA LEU A 13 -3.27 3.93 2.73
C LEU A 13 -2.77 5.07 3.63
N TYR A 14 -3.62 5.58 4.52
CA TYR A 14 -3.25 6.63 5.46
C TYR A 14 -2.13 6.16 6.41
N ARG A 15 -2.27 4.97 7.00
CA ARG A 15 -1.24 4.39 7.87
C ARG A 15 0.05 4.09 7.12
N LEU A 16 -0.04 3.66 5.86
CA LEU A 16 1.12 3.42 5.02
C LEU A 16 1.93 4.71 4.76
N ARG A 17 1.24 5.83 4.47
CA ARG A 17 1.88 7.14 4.30
C ARG A 17 2.59 7.64 5.55
N LYS A 18 2.09 7.31 6.75
CA LYS A 18 2.79 7.64 8.02
C LYS A 18 4.14 6.95 8.16
N HIS A 19 4.38 5.86 7.42
CA HIS A 19 5.67 5.19 7.35
C HIS A 19 6.57 5.72 6.22
N GLY A 20 6.18 6.82 5.55
CA GLY A 20 6.93 7.37 4.42
C GLY A 20 6.76 6.59 3.11
N ILE A 21 5.91 5.55 3.09
CA ILE A 21 5.69 4.75 1.90
C ILE A 21 4.60 5.38 1.03
N THR A 22 4.92 5.57 -0.24
CA THR A 22 4.04 6.19 -1.23
C THR A 22 3.27 5.14 -2.01
N ALA A 23 2.05 5.46 -2.44
CA ALA A 23 1.24 4.58 -3.28
C ALA A 23 0.45 5.38 -4.33
N ASP A 24 0.45 4.91 -5.57
CA ASP A 24 -0.48 5.35 -6.63
C ASP A 24 -1.79 4.57 -6.48
N THR A 25 -2.86 5.28 -6.14
CA THR A 25 -4.18 4.67 -5.94
C THR A 25 -4.96 4.45 -7.24
N LYS A 26 -4.63 5.16 -8.33
CA LYS A 26 -5.23 4.98 -9.65
C LYS A 26 -4.69 3.71 -10.29
N GLN A 27 -3.36 3.55 -10.27
CA GLN A 27 -2.68 2.37 -10.81
C GLN A 27 -2.62 1.19 -9.82
N ARG A 28 -2.95 1.45 -8.54
CA ARG A 28 -2.86 0.48 -7.44
C ARG A 28 -1.45 -0.07 -7.28
N VAL A 29 -0.48 0.82 -7.16
CA VAL A 29 0.93 0.47 -6.98
C VAL A 29 1.43 1.07 -5.67
N ILE A 30 2.14 0.27 -4.87
CA ILE A 30 2.86 0.71 -3.68
C ILE A 30 4.35 0.74 -4.04
N PHE A 31 5.00 1.87 -3.79
CA PHE A 31 6.42 2.06 -4.08
C PHE A 31 7.25 1.79 -2.83
N ILE A 32 8.12 0.79 -2.89
CA ILE A 32 8.99 0.38 -1.77
C ILE A 32 10.45 0.62 -2.19
N PRO A 33 11.29 1.26 -1.36
CA PRO A 33 12.71 1.40 -1.66
C PRO A 33 13.39 0.05 -1.90
N TYR A 34 14.28 -0.01 -2.89
CA TYR A 34 15.08 -1.19 -3.18
C TYR A 34 16.00 -1.49 -2.00
N GLY A 35 15.92 -2.72 -1.45
CA GLY A 35 16.60 -3.13 -0.22
C GLY A 35 15.73 -3.09 1.04
N GLU A 36 14.54 -2.48 0.98
CA GLU A 36 13.55 -2.61 2.04
C GLU A 36 12.60 -3.79 1.79
N SER A 37 12.22 -4.49 2.86
CA SER A 37 11.23 -5.55 2.77
C SER A 37 9.81 -4.96 2.84
N PRO A 38 8.95 -5.18 1.83
CA PRO A 38 7.57 -4.70 1.83
C PRO A 38 6.76 -5.28 2.99
N TRP A 39 7.18 -6.43 3.50
CA TRP A 39 6.51 -7.17 4.57
C TRP A 39 6.73 -6.56 5.96
N LYS A 40 7.65 -5.60 6.10
CA LYS A 40 7.79 -4.77 7.31
C LYS A 40 6.52 -3.96 7.60
N PHE A 41 5.69 -3.72 6.57
CA PHE A 41 4.46 -2.94 6.67
C PHE A 41 3.24 -3.86 6.47
N PRO A 42 2.53 -4.28 7.53
CA PRO A 42 1.34 -5.13 7.42
C PRO A 42 0.25 -4.57 6.48
N GLN A 43 0.22 -3.24 6.33
CA GLN A 43 -0.68 -2.52 5.43
C GLN A 43 -0.43 -2.87 3.96
N VAL A 44 0.82 -3.11 3.56
CA VAL A 44 1.19 -3.50 2.19
C VAL A 44 0.60 -4.87 1.87
N GLY A 45 0.78 -5.85 2.76
CA GLY A 45 0.20 -7.18 2.59
C GLY A 45 -1.33 -7.16 2.51
N ARG A 46 -2.00 -6.32 3.31
CA ARG A 46 -3.46 -6.15 3.24
C ARG A 46 -3.91 -5.44 1.97
N LEU A 47 -3.23 -4.38 1.55
CA LEU A 47 -3.53 -3.68 0.30
C LEU A 47 -3.34 -4.57 -0.92
N SER A 48 -2.31 -5.41 -0.91
CA SER A 48 -2.05 -6.36 -1.99
C SER A 48 -3.13 -7.46 -2.05
N ARG A 49 -3.42 -8.14 -0.92
CA ARG A 49 -4.37 -9.25 -0.89
C ARG A 49 -5.84 -8.81 -0.99
N GLU A 50 -6.24 -7.76 -0.29
CA GLU A 50 -7.65 -7.33 -0.20
C GLU A 50 -8.04 -6.36 -1.33
N PHE A 51 -7.08 -5.56 -1.84
CA PHE A 51 -7.36 -4.47 -2.76
C PHE A 51 -6.55 -4.52 -4.06
N TYR A 52 -5.81 -5.62 -4.29
CA TYR A 52 -5.04 -5.87 -5.52
C TYR A 52 -4.03 -4.77 -5.84
N PHE A 53 -3.36 -4.25 -4.81
CA PHE A 53 -2.21 -3.38 -5.02
C PHE A 53 -0.97 -4.21 -5.39
N ASN A 54 -0.28 -3.77 -6.43
CA ASN A 54 1.03 -4.28 -6.82
C ASN A 54 2.12 -3.60 -5.97
N ILE A 55 3.23 -4.30 -5.81
CA ILE A 55 4.42 -3.78 -5.12
C ILE A 55 5.47 -3.50 -6.20
N GLN A 56 5.93 -2.26 -6.28
CA GLN A 56 6.99 -1.81 -7.18
C GLN A 56 8.20 -1.42 -6.33
N PHE A 57 9.34 -2.06 -6.57
CA PHE A 57 10.59 -1.59 -5.99
C PHE A 57 11.13 -0.41 -6.78
N ILE A 58 11.58 0.63 -6.07
CA ILE A 58 12.17 1.84 -6.64
C ILE A 58 13.60 2.03 -6.14
N ILE A 59 14.49 2.48 -7.01
CA ILE A 59 15.80 2.99 -6.60
C ILE A 59 15.59 4.46 -6.24
N THR A 60 16.01 4.85 -5.04
CA THR A 60 15.85 6.22 -4.52
C THR A 60 17.20 6.88 -4.42
#